data_AF-A0A1L9NZ07-F1
#
_entry.id   AF-A0A1L9NZ07-F1
#
_cell.length_a   1.000
_cell.length_b   1.000
_cell.length_c   1.000
_cell.angle_alpha   90.00
_cell.angle_beta   90.00
_cell.angle_gamma   90.00
#
_symmetry.space_group_name_H-M   'P 1'
#
loop_
_entity.id
_entity.type
_entity.pdbx_description
1 polymer ?
#
loop_
_entity_poly.entity_id
_entity_poly.type
_entity_poly.pdbx_seq_one_letter_code
_entity_poly.pdbx_strand_id
1 'polypeptide(L)'
;MNTETLSKIRIVVFGLAGLVCASYSALALLGNSPRPFSPWLPGASGFAAGLVMWLSAISAGPRVAGMAHDELFWVEWGQAVKFSYWFSIALYPLFGIFMALGWIEPTTSIAAMGTAAGAAPMLAYCILNLRS
;
A
#
# COMPACT_ATOMS: atom_id res chain seq x y z
N MET A 1 -23.17 10.47 -5.92
CA MET A 1 -22.25 9.32 -6.10
C MET A 1 -22.79 8.15 -5.30
N ASN A 2 -22.75 6.93 -5.83
CA ASN A 2 -23.32 5.75 -5.17
C ASN A 2 -22.23 4.98 -4.39
N THR A 3 -22.64 4.11 -3.47
CA THR A 3 -21.75 3.31 -2.61
C THR A 3 -20.77 2.46 -3.43
N GLU A 4 -21.27 1.81 -4.49
CA GLU A 4 -20.45 0.98 -5.38
C GLU A 4 -19.35 1.80 -6.09
N THR A 5 -19.66 3.03 -6.50
CA THR A 5 -18.69 3.92 -7.14
C THR A 5 -17.58 4.29 -6.16
N LEU A 6 -17.92 4.62 -4.91
CA LEU A 6 -16.94 4.97 -3.88
C LEU A 6 -16.05 3.77 -3.52
N SER A 7 -16.62 2.56 -3.47
CA SER A 7 -15.85 1.32 -3.28
C SER A 7 -14.87 1.07 -4.44
N LYS A 8 -15.33 1.19 -5.69
CA LYS A 8 -14.46 1.04 -6.88
C LYS A 8 -13.32 2.06 -6.91
N ILE A 9 -13.60 3.32 -6.57
CA ILE A 9 -12.55 4.35 -6.47
C ILE A 9 -11.51 3.91 -5.44
N ARG A 10 -11.92 3.41 -4.26
CA ARG A 10 -11.00 2.94 -3.23
C ARG A 10 -10.08 1.84 -3.74
N ILE A 11 -10.62 0.82 -4.41
CA ILE A 11 -9.83 -0.29 -4.96
C ILE A 11 -8.83 0.23 -5.99
N VAL A 12 -9.27 1.09 -6.92
CA VAL A 12 -8.39 1.64 -7.95
C VAL A 12 -7.28 2.49 -7.34
N VAL A 13 -7.64 3.36 -6.40
CA VAL A 13 -6.71 4.32 -5.79
C VAL A 13 -5.70 3.62 -4.88
N PHE A 14 -6.14 2.69 -4.03
CA PHE A 14 -5.24 1.88 -3.20
C PHE A 14 -4.41 0.93 -4.06
N GLY A 15 -5.00 0.33 -5.10
CA GLY A 15 -4.29 -0.54 -6.03
C GLY A 15 -3.16 0.21 -6.73
N LEU A 16 -3.42 1.39 -7.29
CA LEU A 16 -2.39 2.20 -7.95
C LEU A 16 -1.30 2.65 -6.98
N ALA A 17 -1.65 3.20 -5.81
CA ALA A 17 -0.65 3.61 -4.82
C ALA A 17 0.17 2.43 -4.30
N GLY A 18 -0.48 1.28 -4.05
CA GLY A 18 0.18 0.04 -3.68
C GLY A 18 1.14 -0.47 -4.74
N LEU A 19 0.75 -0.43 -6.02
CA LEU A 19 1.60 -0.82 -7.16
C LEU A 19 2.79 0.12 -7.32
N VAL A 20 2.63 1.43 -7.12
CA VAL A 20 3.75 2.38 -7.13
C VAL A 20 4.75 2.05 -6.03
N CYS A 21 4.28 1.81 -4.80
CA CYS A 21 5.15 1.42 -3.70
C CYS A 21 5.84 0.06 -3.93
N ALA A 22 5.11 -0.94 -4.42
CA ALA A 22 5.66 -2.27 -4.70
C ALA A 22 6.68 -2.25 -5.84
N SER A 23 6.39 -1.54 -6.93
CA SER A 23 7.34 -1.38 -8.05
C SER A 23 8.58 -0.60 -7.64
N TYR A 24 8.44 0.45 -6.82
CA TYR A 24 9.59 1.17 -6.26
C TYR A 24 10.48 0.23 -5.43
N SER A 25 9.89 -0.59 -4.55
CA SER A 25 10.62 -1.57 -3.75
C SER A 25 11.36 -2.58 -4.62
N ALA A 26 10.67 -3.16 -5.61
CA ALA A 26 11.26 -4.12 -6.53
C ALA A 26 12.42 -3.52 -7.34
N LEU A 27 12.27 -2.29 -7.84
CA LEU A 27 13.32 -1.60 -8.59
C LEU A 27 14.51 -1.22 -7.72
N ALA A 28 14.27 -0.82 -6.46
CA ALA A 28 15.35 -0.56 -5.51
C ALA A 28 16.20 -1.81 -5.29
N LEU A 29 15.56 -2.98 -5.13
CA LEU A 29 16.22 -4.27 -5.00
C LEU A 29 16.99 -4.67 -6.27
N LEU A 30 16.35 -4.60 -7.44
CA LEU A 30 16.95 -5.01 -8.71
C LEU A 30 18.15 -4.13 -9.10
N GLY A 31 18.08 -2.83 -8.83
CA GLY A 31 19.16 -1.90 -9.14
C GLY A 31 20.21 -1.75 -8.03
N ASN A 32 20.03 -2.45 -6.89
CA ASN A 32 20.72 -2.19 -5.63
C ASN A 32 20.92 -0.68 -5.36
N SER A 33 19.88 0.09 -5.60
CA SER A 33 19.91 1.55 -5.49
C SER A 33 18.75 2.00 -4.61
N PRO A 34 18.99 2.82 -3.57
CA PRO A 34 17.90 3.32 -2.72
C PRO A 34 16.97 4.30 -3.45
N ARG A 35 17.37 4.79 -4.62
CA ARG A 35 16.68 5.83 -5.39
C ARG A 35 16.54 5.41 -6.86
N PRO A 36 15.74 4.38 -7.17
CA PRO A 36 15.48 4.01 -8.56
C PRO A 36 14.83 5.18 -9.34
N PHE A 37 14.00 5.98 -8.67
CA PHE A 37 13.37 7.19 -9.18
C PHE A 37 13.37 8.29 -8.11
N SER A 38 12.50 9.29 -8.26
CA SER A 38 12.25 10.29 -7.23
C SER A 38 11.82 9.64 -5.91
N PRO A 39 12.52 9.89 -4.78
CA PRO A 39 12.21 9.28 -3.49
C PRO A 39 10.85 9.71 -2.92
N TRP A 40 10.27 10.79 -3.45
CA TRP A 40 8.96 11.29 -3.05
C TRP A 40 7.81 10.52 -3.71
N LEU A 41 8.06 9.74 -4.77
CA LEU A 41 7.02 9.11 -5.56
C LEU A 41 6.10 8.20 -4.73
N PRO A 42 6.60 7.27 -3.88
CA PRO A 42 5.75 6.40 -3.07
C PRO A 42 4.91 7.18 -2.04
N GLY A 43 5.50 8.20 -1.41
CA GLY A 43 4.82 9.06 -0.45
C GLY A 43 3.74 9.92 -1.12
N ALA A 44 4.06 10.52 -2.27
CA ALA A 44 3.13 11.32 -3.04
C ALA A 44 1.96 10.49 -3.59
N SER A 45 2.20 9.25 -4.03
CA SER A 45 1.12 8.36 -4.48
C SER A 45 0.18 7.98 -3.33
N GLY A 46 0.71 7.69 -2.14
CA GLY A 46 -0.11 7.42 -0.96
C GLY A 46 -0.92 8.65 -0.52
N PHE A 47 -0.31 9.83 -0.54
CA PHE A 47 -0.99 11.08 -0.21
C PHE A 47 -2.10 11.43 -1.22
N ALA A 48 -1.79 11.35 -2.52
CA ALA A 48 -2.77 11.56 -3.57
C ALA A 48 -3.95 10.57 -3.45
N ALA A 49 -3.65 9.32 -3.11
CA ALA A 49 -4.67 8.31 -2.87
C ALA A 49 -5.61 8.66 -1.71
N GLY A 50 -5.04 9.07 -0.57
CA GLY A 50 -5.81 9.55 0.58
C GLY A 50 -6.67 10.77 0.23
N LEU A 51 -6.11 11.74 -0.50
CA LEU A 51 -6.81 12.95 -0.92
C LEU A 51 -7.98 12.64 -1.86
N VAL A 52 -7.78 11.78 -2.86
CA VAL A 52 -8.85 11.35 -3.78
C VAL A 52 -9.96 10.66 -3.00
N MET A 53 -9.64 9.76 -2.07
CA MET A 53 -10.68 9.11 -1.26
C MET A 53 -11.41 10.07 -0.34
N TRP A 54 -10.70 11.03 0.25
CA TRP A 54 -11.30 12.03 1.12
C TRP A 54 -12.27 12.94 0.36
N LEU A 55 -11.87 13.48 -0.79
CA LEU A 55 -12.74 14.27 -1.66
C LEU A 55 -13.93 13.46 -2.16
N SER A 56 -13.70 12.19 -2.52
CA SER A 56 -14.76 11.27 -2.94
C SER A 56 -15.78 11.07 -1.80
N ALA A 57 -15.33 10.81 -0.58
CA ALA A 57 -16.21 10.64 0.57
C ALA A 57 -17.03 11.90 0.88
N ILE A 58 -16.44 13.10 0.79
CA ILE A 58 -17.15 14.38 0.94
C ILE A 58 -18.23 14.50 -0.13
N SER A 59 -17.91 14.23 -1.39
CA SER A 59 -18.86 14.34 -2.51
C SER A 59 -20.01 13.31 -2.46
N ALA A 60 -19.79 12.15 -1.82
CA ALA A 60 -20.80 11.12 -1.65
C ALA A 60 -21.84 11.50 -0.58
N GLY A 61 -21.47 12.35 0.37
CA GLY A 61 -22.26 12.67 1.55
C GLY A 61 -22.15 11.59 2.65
N PRO A 62 -22.50 11.94 3.90
CA PRO A 62 -22.21 11.12 5.09
C PRO A 62 -22.91 9.76 5.07
N ARG A 63 -24.13 9.68 4.51
CA ARG A 63 -24.89 8.43 4.43
C ARG A 63 -24.23 7.41 3.50
N VAL A 64 -23.88 7.81 2.28
CA VAL A 64 -23.23 6.93 1.30
C VAL A 64 -21.81 6.59 1.75
N ALA A 65 -21.08 7.57 2.30
CA ALA A 65 -19.76 7.32 2.86
C ALA A 65 -19.79 6.32 4.01
N GLY A 66 -20.79 6.39 4.90
CA GLY A 66 -20.98 5.41 5.97
C GLY A 66 -21.31 4.02 5.44
N MET A 67 -22.20 3.92 4.43
CA MET A 67 -22.52 2.64 3.79
C MET A 67 -21.32 2.04 3.04
N ALA A 68 -20.41 2.86 2.49
CA ALA A 68 -19.20 2.37 1.82
C ALA A 68 -18.07 1.99 2.80
N HIS A 69 -18.15 2.42 4.05
CA HIS A 69 -17.24 2.06 5.15
C HIS A 69 -18.01 1.28 6.22
N ASP A 70 -18.80 0.32 5.76
CA ASP A 70 -19.58 -0.58 6.60
C ASP A 70 -18.71 -1.63 7.30
N GLU A 71 -19.34 -2.56 7.99
CA GLU A 71 -18.66 -3.61 8.74
C GLU A 71 -17.74 -4.47 7.86
N LEU A 72 -18.15 -4.75 6.62
CA LEU A 72 -17.34 -5.53 5.68
C LEU A 72 -16.02 -4.82 5.38
N PHE A 73 -16.08 -3.52 5.09
CA PHE A 73 -14.86 -2.72 4.89
C PHE A 73 -13.90 -2.81 6.06
N TRP A 74 -14.39 -2.66 7.30
CA TRP A 74 -13.54 -2.69 8.49
C TRP A 74 -12.94 -4.07 8.75
N VAL A 75 -13.68 -5.14 8.48
CA VAL A 75 -13.18 -6.51 8.58
C VAL A 75 -12.07 -6.77 7.57
N GLU A 76 -12.29 -6.43 6.30
CA GLU A 76 -11.30 -6.63 5.23
C GLU A 76 -10.05 -5.77 5.43
N TRP A 77 -10.25 -4.49 5.78
CA TRP A 77 -9.13 -3.60 6.09
C TRP A 77 -8.35 -4.10 7.31
N GLY A 78 -9.03 -4.56 8.35
CA GLY A 78 -8.41 -5.16 9.52
C GLY A 78 -7.58 -6.40 9.19
N GLN A 79 -8.06 -7.26 8.28
CA GLN A 79 -7.30 -8.40 7.78
C GLN A 79 -6.08 -7.97 6.96
N ALA A 80 -6.22 -6.98 6.08
CA ALA A 80 -5.13 -6.42 5.29
C ALA A 80 -4.02 -5.82 6.18
N VAL A 81 -4.40 -5.10 7.25
CA VAL A 81 -3.46 -4.53 8.21
C VAL A 81 -2.76 -5.62 9.02
N LYS A 82 -3.48 -6.66 9.47
CA LYS A 82 -2.87 -7.81 10.17
C LYS A 82 -1.86 -8.53 9.28
N PHE A 83 -2.19 -8.74 8.02
CA PHE A 83 -1.25 -9.29 7.04
C PHE A 83 -0.03 -8.37 6.88
N SER A 84 -0.25 -7.07 6.68
CA SER A 84 0.82 -6.08 6.53
C SER A 84 1.75 -6.02 7.74
N TYR A 85 1.23 -6.18 8.96
CA TYR A 85 2.02 -6.23 10.18
C TYR A 85 3.01 -7.40 10.14
N TRP A 86 2.52 -8.62 9.91
CA TRP A 86 3.36 -9.81 9.84
C TRP A 86 4.32 -9.78 8.65
N PHE A 87 3.85 -9.28 7.50
CA PHE A 87 4.70 -9.06 6.33
C PHE A 87 5.86 -8.12 6.67
N SER A 88 5.58 -6.99 7.32
CA SER A 88 6.61 -6.02 7.72
C SER A 88 7.61 -6.61 8.71
N ILE A 89 7.15 -7.41 9.67
CA ILE A 89 8.04 -8.14 10.59
C ILE A 89 8.94 -9.10 9.82
N ALA A 90 8.39 -9.86 8.87
CA ALA A 90 9.15 -10.83 8.07
C ALA A 90 10.21 -10.17 7.17
N LEU A 91 10.03 -8.90 6.77
CA LEU A 91 11.03 -8.16 5.99
C LEU A 91 12.35 -8.00 6.76
N TYR A 92 12.32 -7.78 8.08
CA TYR A 92 13.54 -7.57 8.87
C TYR A 92 14.54 -8.72 8.81
N PRO A 93 14.17 -9.98 9.16
CA PRO A 93 15.10 -11.09 9.06
C PRO A 93 15.48 -11.39 7.60
N LEU A 94 14.54 -11.27 6.66
CA LEU A 94 14.81 -11.50 5.23
C LEU A 94 15.90 -10.56 4.70
N PHE A 95 15.75 -9.26 4.92
CA PHE A 95 16.73 -8.26 4.50
C PHE A 95 18.02 -8.33 5.33
N GLY A 96 17.93 -8.73 6.60
CA GLY A 96 19.11 -9.01 7.42
C GLY A 96 20.01 -10.07 6.79
N ILE A 97 19.42 -11.15 6.26
CA ILE A 97 20.16 -12.19 5.53
C ILE A 97 20.75 -11.64 4.23
N PHE A 98 19.98 -10.90 3.43
CA PHE A 98 20.49 -10.33 2.17
C PHE A 98 21.65 -9.35 2.38
N MET A 99 21.59 -8.54 3.44
CA MET A 99 22.70 -7.66 3.83
C MET A 99 23.91 -8.46 4.32
N ALA A 100 23.71 -9.50 5.13
CA ALA A 100 24.80 -10.34 5.62
C ALA A 100 25.54 -11.09 4.50
N LEU A 101 24.83 -11.44 3.43
CA LEU A 101 25.41 -12.05 2.22
C LEU A 101 26.03 -11.03 1.25
N GLY A 102 25.94 -9.73 1.56
CA GLY A 102 26.46 -8.66 0.70
C GLY A 102 25.68 -8.47 -0.60
N TRP A 103 24.44 -8.95 -0.69
CA TRP A 103 23.63 -8.86 -1.91
C TRP A 103 23.01 -7.49 -2.11
N ILE A 104 22.75 -6.76 -1.04
CA ILE A 104 22.12 -5.42 -1.06
C ILE A 104 22.77 -4.49 -0.05
N GLU A 105 22.82 -3.21 -0.39
CA GLU A 105 23.30 -2.18 0.53
C GLU A 105 22.29 -1.89 1.66
N PRO A 106 22.75 -1.45 2.84
CA PRO A 106 21.86 -1.08 3.94
C PRO A 106 20.86 0.02 3.58
N THR A 107 21.29 1.00 2.80
CA THR A 107 20.45 2.12 2.33
C THR A 107 19.34 1.64 1.40
N THR A 108 19.67 0.76 0.45
CA THR A 108 18.72 0.09 -0.45
C THR A 108 17.72 -0.75 0.34
N SER A 109 18.20 -1.48 1.35
CA SER A 109 17.37 -2.31 2.22
C SER A 109 16.29 -1.51 2.91
N ILE A 110 16.65 -0.39 3.54
CA ILE A 110 15.70 0.50 4.22
C ILE A 110 14.65 1.05 3.25
N ALA A 111 15.08 1.51 2.07
CA ALA A 111 14.19 2.06 1.05
C ALA A 111 13.19 1.01 0.52
N ALA A 112 13.68 -0.19 0.20
CA ALA A 112 12.88 -1.29 -0.29
C ALA A 112 11.91 -1.81 0.78
N MET A 113 12.36 -1.96 2.03
CA MET A 113 11.52 -2.39 3.14
C MET A 113 10.40 -1.38 3.44
N GLY A 114 10.73 -0.09 3.53
CA GLY A 114 9.73 0.94 3.84
C GLY A 114 8.65 1.05 2.77
N THR A 115 9.03 0.95 1.50
CA THR A 115 8.07 0.99 0.38
C THR A 115 7.26 -0.31 0.26
N ALA A 116 7.86 -1.48 0.50
CA ALA A 116 7.14 -2.74 0.56
C ALA A 116 6.12 -2.77 1.71
N ALA A 117 6.49 -2.28 2.89
CA ALA A 117 5.60 -2.18 4.05
C ALA A 117 4.41 -1.24 3.76
N GLY A 118 4.65 -0.10 3.08
CA GLY A 118 3.58 0.79 2.63
C GLY A 118 2.66 0.17 1.57
N ALA A 119 3.20 -0.65 0.66
CA ALA A 119 2.42 -1.33 -0.37
C ALA A 119 1.50 -2.42 0.19
N ALA A 120 1.97 -3.17 1.18
CA ALA A 120 1.34 -4.38 1.68
C ALA A 120 -0.15 -4.23 2.08
N PRO A 121 -0.57 -3.26 2.91
CA PRO A 121 -1.97 -3.16 3.33
C PRO A 121 -2.87 -2.71 2.17
N MET A 122 -2.37 -1.83 1.30
CA MET A 122 -3.13 -1.34 0.14
C MET A 122 -3.41 -2.46 -0.87
N LEU A 123 -2.38 -3.25 -1.22
CA LEU A 123 -2.53 -4.36 -2.15
C LEU A 123 -3.29 -5.53 -1.54
N ALA A 124 -3.03 -5.87 -0.28
CA ALA A 124 -3.76 -6.93 0.42
C ALA A 124 -5.25 -6.61 0.52
N TYR A 125 -5.61 -5.36 0.83
CA TYR A 125 -7.00 -4.92 0.84
C TYR A 125 -7.66 -5.09 -0.54
N CYS A 126 -7.00 -4.68 -1.62
CA CYS A 126 -7.54 -4.84 -2.96
C CYS A 126 -7.77 -6.32 -3.32
N ILE A 127 -6.86 -7.21 -2.93
CA ILE A 127 -6.99 -8.65 -3.18
C ILE A 127 -8.16 -9.25 -2.38
N LEU A 128 -8.31 -8.86 -1.11
CA LEU A 128 -9.41 -9.36 -0.26
C LEU A 128 -10.76 -8.89 -0.81
N ASN A 129 -10.87 -7.60 -1.15
CA ASN A 129 -12.11 -7.01 -1.65
C ASN A 129 -12.50 -7.52 -3.07
N LEU A 130 -11.53 -7.94 -3.89
CA LEU A 130 -11.81 -8.57 -5.19
C LEU A 130 -12.28 -10.03 -5.08
N ARG A 131 -12.17 -10.65 -3.89
CA ARG A 131 -12.57 -12.05 -3.65
C ARG A 131 -13.95 -12.19 -3.00
N SER A 132 -14.40 -11.16 -2.31
CA SER A 132 -15.72 -11.03 -1.66
C SER A 132 -16.81 -10.71 -2.65
#